data_AF-A0A397SV40-F1
#
_entry.id   AF-A0A397SV40-F1
#
_cell.length_a   1.000
_cell.length_b   1.000
_cell.length_c   1.000
_cell.angle_alpha   90.00
_cell.angle_beta   90.00
_cell.angle_gamma   90.00
#
_symmetry.space_group_name_H-M   'P 1'
#
loop_
_entity.id
_entity.type
_entity.pdbx_description
1 polymer ?
#
loop_
_entity_poly.entity_id
_entity_poly.type
_entity_poly.pdbx_seq_one_letter_code
_entity_poly.pdbx_strand_id
1 'polypeptide(L)'
;MDNLSKVPNETKKTIAWVSLENDSSFTIKTLLFYPNITFAAAGFLWDPPITSDLTVNDLQQSISSAYIVIDMSDLSAKDSTLDAWKHYFGYDQISDLPRFLKEKRLFRTHRLLNPNGFDDWTERSVSRPDLILQDLIAIQYPVYQPNYVVNWFDKFAETGDNVVISTDKCDDSTFGLPKTDFGTCTSKDFLGDGKNDNGDQIINVGNPGGNNSDDNNKDKKTKVNPGVIIAIALTGSLLILGLGTWLFVVARRKYRERFVKLRDEPVVQMNSVEVK
;
A
#
# COMPACT_ATOMS: atom_id res chain seq x y z
N MET A 1 -19.49 14.35 -13.62
CA MET A 1 -18.26 14.89 -14.23
C MET A 1 -17.11 14.03 -13.75
N ASP A 2 -16.30 13.50 -14.67
CA ASP A 2 -15.14 12.67 -14.33
C ASP A 2 -13.99 13.55 -13.83
N ASN A 3 -13.88 13.69 -12.51
CA ASN A 3 -12.79 14.45 -11.89
C ASN A 3 -11.45 13.69 -11.90
N LEU A 4 -11.44 12.37 -12.16
CA LEU A 4 -10.21 11.57 -12.19
C LEU A 4 -9.40 11.88 -13.45
N SER A 5 -10.07 12.19 -14.56
CA SER A 5 -9.42 12.69 -15.80
C SER A 5 -8.61 13.99 -15.60
N LYS A 6 -8.91 14.76 -14.55
CA LYS A 6 -8.25 16.04 -14.25
C LYS A 6 -7.02 15.89 -13.34
N VAL A 7 -6.75 14.69 -12.83
CA VAL A 7 -5.56 14.43 -12.02
C VAL A 7 -4.31 14.68 -12.89
N PRO A 8 -3.42 15.60 -12.50
CA PRO A 8 -2.19 15.85 -13.25
C PRO A 8 -1.37 14.58 -13.38
N ASN A 9 -0.84 14.30 -14.57
CA ASN A 9 -0.09 13.08 -14.84
C ASN A 9 1.10 12.92 -13.89
N GLU A 10 1.73 14.03 -13.51
CA GLU A 10 2.88 14.06 -12.61
C GLU A 10 2.52 13.63 -11.19
N THR A 11 1.23 13.64 -10.82
CA THR A 11 0.75 13.24 -9.48
C THR A 11 0.22 11.81 -9.41
N LYS A 12 -0.02 11.20 -10.59
CA LYS A 12 -0.52 9.83 -10.68
C LYS A 12 0.50 8.85 -10.15
N LYS A 13 0.01 7.73 -9.60
CA LYS A 13 0.88 6.71 -9.00
C LYS A 13 1.07 5.54 -9.94
N THR A 14 2.31 5.06 -10.04
CA THR A 14 2.63 3.80 -10.70
C THR A 14 2.26 2.62 -9.79
N ILE A 15 1.44 1.69 -10.31
CA ILE A 15 0.96 0.49 -9.61
C ILE A 15 1.44 -0.76 -10.36
N ALA A 16 2.15 -1.64 -9.66
CA ALA A 16 2.52 -2.96 -10.16
C ALA A 16 1.62 -4.03 -9.52
N TRP A 17 0.96 -4.84 -10.35
CA TRP A 17 0.20 -6.01 -9.92
C TRP A 17 1.06 -7.24 -10.12
N VAL A 18 1.41 -7.94 -9.05
CA VAL A 18 2.37 -9.05 -9.09
C VAL A 18 1.76 -10.34 -8.56
N SER A 19 2.27 -11.48 -9.01
CA SER A 19 1.89 -12.79 -8.49
C SER A 19 3.07 -13.74 -8.56
N LEU A 20 3.28 -14.51 -7.51
CA LEU A 20 4.09 -15.72 -7.49
C LEU A 20 3.24 -16.84 -8.13
N GLU A 21 3.71 -17.40 -9.23
CA GLU A 21 3.01 -18.49 -9.95
C GLU A 21 3.47 -19.87 -9.46
N ASN A 22 4.72 -19.95 -9.02
CA ASN A 22 5.32 -21.11 -8.33
C ASN A 22 6.49 -20.61 -7.48
N ASP A 23 7.13 -21.48 -6.70
CA ASP A 23 8.18 -21.13 -5.71
C ASP A 23 9.32 -20.22 -6.21
N SER A 24 9.51 -20.06 -7.52
CA SER A 24 10.58 -19.22 -8.08
C SER A 24 10.21 -18.40 -9.33
N SER A 25 8.93 -18.36 -9.71
CA SER A 25 8.48 -17.71 -10.95
C SER A 25 7.38 -16.70 -10.68
N PHE A 26 7.51 -15.51 -11.27
CA PHE A 26 6.63 -14.39 -11.05
C PHE A 26 6.02 -13.86 -12.34
N THR A 27 4.85 -13.25 -12.20
CA THR A 27 4.15 -12.54 -13.26
C THR A 27 3.74 -11.15 -12.79
N ILE A 28 3.91 -10.16 -13.67
CA ILE A 28 3.32 -8.83 -13.57
C ILE A 28 2.04 -8.84 -14.41
N LYS A 29 0.89 -8.60 -13.78
CA LYS A 29 -0.42 -8.73 -14.44
C LYS A 29 -0.68 -7.55 -15.38
N THR A 30 -0.77 -7.84 -16.67
CA THR A 30 -1.02 -6.84 -17.74
C THR A 30 -2.29 -7.12 -18.56
N LEU A 31 -3.03 -8.20 -18.23
CA LEU A 31 -4.32 -8.49 -18.84
C LEU A 31 -5.32 -7.36 -18.62
N LEU A 32 -6.14 -7.05 -19.64
CA LEU A 32 -7.01 -5.87 -19.78
C LEU A 32 -7.70 -5.35 -18.51
N PHE A 33 -8.10 -6.23 -17.59
CA PHE A 33 -8.72 -5.83 -16.32
C PHE A 33 -7.83 -4.90 -15.49
N TYR A 34 -6.57 -5.26 -15.25
CA TYR A 34 -5.65 -4.51 -14.38
C TYR A 34 -5.21 -3.14 -14.94
N PRO A 35 -4.83 -3.02 -16.24
CA PRO A 35 -4.62 -1.72 -16.86
C PRO A 35 -5.87 -0.83 -16.78
N ASN A 36 -7.05 -1.37 -17.11
CA ASN A 36 -8.28 -0.58 -17.17
C ASN A 36 -8.69 -0.05 -15.79
N ILE A 37 -8.65 -0.89 -14.75
CA ILE A 37 -9.03 -0.46 -13.40
C ILE A 37 -8.00 0.51 -12.79
N THR A 38 -6.71 0.30 -13.07
CA THR A 38 -5.64 1.22 -12.65
C THR A 38 -5.77 2.59 -13.31
N PHE A 39 -6.02 2.61 -14.62
CA PHE A 39 -6.21 3.86 -15.36
C PHE A 39 -7.48 4.59 -14.90
N ALA A 40 -8.59 3.87 -14.70
CA ALA A 40 -9.82 4.43 -14.19
C ALA A 40 -9.63 5.06 -12.80
N ALA A 41 -8.72 4.52 -11.97
CA ALA A 41 -8.35 5.06 -10.66
C ALA A 41 -7.36 6.25 -10.71
N ALA A 42 -7.11 6.81 -11.89
CA ALA A 42 -6.06 7.82 -12.13
C ALA A 42 -4.65 7.36 -11.72
N GLY A 43 -4.32 6.09 -11.92
CA GLY A 43 -2.98 5.55 -11.79
C GLY A 43 -2.32 5.25 -13.13
N PHE A 44 -1.04 4.87 -13.08
CA PHE A 44 -0.33 4.24 -14.20
C PHE A 44 -0.09 2.78 -13.89
N LEU A 45 -0.39 1.91 -14.85
CA LEU A 45 0.05 0.52 -14.74
C LEU A 45 1.56 0.47 -14.98
N TRP A 46 2.27 -0.26 -14.11
CA TRP A 46 3.63 -0.66 -14.40
C TRP A 46 3.65 -1.77 -15.47
N ASP A 47 4.14 -1.45 -16.67
CA ASP A 47 4.11 -2.35 -17.84
C ASP A 47 5.53 -2.56 -18.40
N PRO A 48 6.34 -3.46 -17.80
CA PRO A 48 7.67 -3.77 -18.30
C PRO A 48 7.62 -4.66 -19.55
N PRO A 49 8.70 -4.72 -20.35
CA PRO A 49 8.72 -5.52 -21.59
C PRO A 49 8.52 -7.03 -21.40
N ILE A 50 8.89 -7.56 -20.23
CA ILE A 50 8.72 -8.95 -19.86
C ILE A 50 7.85 -8.98 -18.61
N THR A 51 6.78 -9.76 -18.66
CA THR A 51 5.72 -9.73 -17.64
C THR A 51 5.39 -11.11 -17.09
N SER A 52 5.91 -12.19 -17.65
CA SER A 52 5.70 -13.57 -17.18
C SER A 52 7.02 -14.31 -17.06
N ASP A 53 7.01 -15.41 -16.31
CA ASP A 53 8.17 -16.27 -16.07
C ASP A 53 9.41 -15.51 -15.54
N LEU A 54 9.16 -14.45 -14.78
CA LEU A 54 10.20 -13.61 -14.22
C LEU A 54 10.91 -14.34 -13.10
N THR A 55 12.25 -14.29 -13.09
CA THR A 55 13.00 -14.68 -11.90
C THR A 55 12.82 -13.64 -10.79
N VAL A 56 13.24 -13.98 -9.56
CA VAL A 56 13.25 -13.03 -8.44
C VAL A 56 13.99 -11.74 -8.83
N ASN A 57 15.17 -11.85 -9.45
CA ASN A 57 15.96 -10.68 -9.84
C ASN A 57 15.27 -9.84 -10.91
N ASP A 58 14.67 -10.48 -11.92
CA ASP A 58 13.95 -9.78 -12.99
C ASP A 58 12.73 -9.02 -12.43
N LEU A 59 11.99 -9.66 -11.51
CA LEU A 59 10.88 -9.02 -10.84
C LEU A 59 11.35 -7.83 -10.00
N GLN A 60 12.37 -8.01 -9.16
CA GLN A 60 12.88 -6.96 -8.28
C GLN A 60 13.33 -5.74 -9.07
N GLN A 61 14.06 -5.95 -10.17
CA GLN A 61 14.48 -4.87 -11.06
C GLN A 61 13.27 -4.18 -11.66
N SER A 62 12.29 -4.96 -12.13
CA SER A 62 11.06 -4.45 -12.73
C SER A 62 10.27 -3.58 -11.75
N ILE A 63 10.00 -4.03 -10.53
CA ILE A 63 9.10 -3.29 -9.61
C ILE A 63 9.82 -2.29 -8.71
N SER A 64 11.14 -2.15 -8.84
CA SER A 64 11.97 -1.29 -7.96
C SER A 64 11.51 0.17 -7.89
N SER A 65 10.97 0.71 -8.98
CA SER A 65 10.45 2.08 -9.09
C SER A 65 8.93 2.20 -8.92
N ALA A 66 8.21 1.09 -8.67
CA ALA A 66 6.78 1.14 -8.45
C ALA A 66 6.45 1.93 -7.16
N TYR A 67 5.42 2.79 -7.22
CA TYR A 67 4.95 3.52 -6.04
C TYR A 67 4.12 2.61 -5.12
N ILE A 68 3.24 1.81 -5.72
CA ILE A 68 2.42 0.79 -5.06
C ILE A 68 2.69 -0.57 -5.71
N VAL A 69 2.78 -1.61 -4.89
CA VAL A 69 2.77 -3.00 -5.34
C VAL A 69 1.54 -3.69 -4.75
N ILE A 70 0.78 -4.37 -5.60
CA ILE A 70 -0.35 -5.21 -5.21
C ILE A 70 0.02 -6.65 -5.50
N ASP A 71 0.20 -7.43 -4.45
CA ASP A 71 0.46 -8.86 -4.50
C ASP A 71 -0.85 -9.66 -4.61
N MET A 72 -0.88 -10.58 -5.56
CA MET A 72 -2.01 -11.46 -5.88
C MET A 72 -1.64 -12.94 -5.77
N SER A 73 -0.49 -13.24 -5.16
CA SER A 73 0.01 -14.60 -5.02
C SER A 73 -0.94 -15.46 -4.19
N ASP A 74 -1.24 -16.66 -4.68
CA ASP A 74 -1.99 -17.68 -3.92
C ASP A 74 -1.06 -18.41 -2.94
N LEU A 75 -0.67 -17.70 -1.88
CA LEU A 75 0.20 -18.24 -0.82
C LEU A 75 -0.62 -18.83 0.31
N SER A 76 -0.26 -20.04 0.76
CA SER A 76 -0.89 -20.68 1.91
C SER A 76 -0.78 -19.78 3.16
N ALA A 77 -1.69 -19.91 4.13
CA ALA A 77 -1.76 -19.01 5.29
C ALA A 77 -0.42 -18.88 6.06
N LYS A 78 0.33 -19.99 6.17
CA LYS A 78 1.65 -20.07 6.82
C LYS A 78 2.75 -19.34 6.03
N ASP A 79 2.61 -19.23 4.72
CA ASP A 79 3.55 -18.55 3.81
C ASP A 79 3.11 -17.12 3.51
N SER A 80 2.02 -16.66 4.15
CA SER A 80 1.37 -15.40 3.86
C SER A 80 1.80 -14.27 4.80
N THR A 81 2.92 -14.40 5.50
CA THR A 81 3.51 -13.35 6.35
C THR A 81 4.41 -12.41 5.55
N LEU A 82 4.63 -11.19 6.04
CA LEU A 82 5.51 -10.23 5.36
C LEU A 82 6.95 -10.77 5.24
N ASP A 83 7.42 -11.54 6.22
CA ASP A 83 8.76 -12.13 6.20
C ASP A 83 8.85 -13.27 5.16
N ALA A 84 7.82 -14.12 5.06
CA ALA A 84 7.75 -15.12 4.00
C ALA A 84 7.69 -14.44 2.62
N TRP A 85 6.90 -13.37 2.47
CA TRP A 85 6.85 -12.60 1.23
C TRP A 85 8.23 -12.02 0.87
N LYS A 86 8.94 -11.42 1.82
CA LYS A 86 10.30 -10.92 1.58
C LYS A 86 11.24 -12.04 1.19
N HIS A 87 11.11 -13.23 1.77
CA HIS A 87 11.91 -14.37 1.39
C HIS A 87 11.65 -14.80 -0.07
N TYR A 88 10.40 -15.04 -0.45
CA TYR A 88 10.04 -15.42 -1.82
C TYR A 88 10.44 -14.34 -2.84
N PHE A 89 10.18 -13.07 -2.53
CA PHE A 89 10.48 -11.94 -3.40
C PHE A 89 11.93 -11.43 -3.27
N GLY A 90 12.80 -12.13 -2.52
CA GLY A 90 14.24 -11.88 -2.42
C GLY A 90 14.66 -10.60 -1.66
N TYR A 91 13.80 -10.04 -0.83
CA TYR A 91 14.03 -8.82 -0.04
C TYR A 91 14.49 -9.08 1.41
N ASP A 92 14.77 -10.32 1.78
CA ASP A 92 15.22 -10.72 3.12
C ASP A 92 16.66 -10.29 3.44
N GLN A 93 17.54 -10.25 2.43
CA GLN A 93 18.95 -9.86 2.57
C GLN A 93 19.27 -8.46 2.00
N ILE A 94 18.25 -7.69 1.58
CA ILE A 94 18.45 -6.38 0.94
C ILE A 94 18.47 -5.28 2.00
N SER A 95 19.58 -4.55 2.07
CA SER A 95 19.78 -3.43 3.01
C SER A 95 19.07 -2.15 2.57
N ASP A 96 19.03 -1.85 1.27
CA ASP A 96 18.26 -0.73 0.72
C ASP A 96 16.98 -1.24 0.07
N LEU A 97 15.93 -1.33 0.88
CA LEU A 97 14.61 -1.74 0.41
C LEU A 97 14.05 -0.72 -0.60
N PRO A 98 13.31 -1.16 -1.63
CA PRO A 98 12.60 -0.25 -2.53
C PRO A 98 11.58 0.59 -1.78
N ARG A 99 11.22 1.72 -2.38
CA ARG A 99 10.37 2.74 -1.75
C ARG A 99 9.04 2.18 -1.29
N PHE A 100 8.37 1.35 -2.10
CA PHE A 100 7.08 0.77 -1.73
C PHE A 100 7.15 -0.07 -0.44
N LEU A 101 8.28 -0.72 -0.14
CA LEU A 101 8.47 -1.42 1.14
C LEU A 101 8.78 -0.44 2.27
N LYS A 102 9.69 0.53 2.04
CA LYS A 102 10.06 1.55 3.05
C LYS A 102 8.86 2.37 3.51
N GLU A 103 7.95 2.69 2.59
CA GLU A 103 6.76 3.49 2.83
C GLU A 103 5.48 2.66 3.07
N LYS A 104 5.60 1.33 3.19
CA LYS A 104 4.47 0.43 3.46
C LYS A 104 3.33 0.56 2.43
N ARG A 105 3.70 0.62 1.15
CA ARG A 105 2.84 0.65 -0.05
C ARG A 105 2.78 -0.70 -0.76
N LEU A 106 3.06 -1.79 -0.04
CA LEU A 106 2.76 -3.16 -0.48
C LEU A 106 1.40 -3.56 0.06
N PHE A 107 0.50 -3.92 -0.85
CA PHE A 107 -0.85 -4.39 -0.58
C PHE A 107 -0.99 -5.82 -1.08
N ARG A 108 -1.97 -6.55 -0.55
CA ARG A 108 -2.33 -7.88 -1.03
C ARG A 108 -3.84 -7.98 -1.22
N THR A 109 -4.30 -8.71 -2.24
CA THR A 109 -5.73 -9.02 -2.36
C THR A 109 -6.19 -9.85 -1.16
N HIS A 110 -7.25 -9.42 -0.48
CA HIS A 110 -7.83 -10.15 0.66
C HIS A 110 -8.16 -11.57 0.19
N ARG A 111 -7.69 -12.59 0.92
CA ARG A 111 -8.19 -13.95 0.75
C ARG A 111 -9.47 -14.11 1.58
N LEU A 112 -10.56 -13.55 1.04
CA LEU A 112 -11.91 -13.95 1.42
C LEU A 112 -12.15 -15.31 0.78
N LEU A 113 -12.19 -16.36 1.59
CA LEU A 113 -12.43 -17.70 1.07
C LEU A 113 -13.90 -18.04 1.25
N ASN A 114 -14.55 -18.53 0.19
CA ASN A 114 -15.88 -19.10 0.30
C ASN A 114 -15.82 -20.42 1.13
N PRO A 115 -16.97 -21.05 1.47
CA PRO A 115 -16.96 -22.25 2.33
C PRO A 115 -16.18 -23.44 1.73
N ASN A 116 -15.93 -23.41 0.43
CA ASN A 116 -15.19 -24.42 -0.30
C ASN A 116 -13.69 -24.08 -0.44
N GLY A 117 -13.24 -22.96 0.14
CA GLY A 117 -11.84 -22.52 0.11
C GLY A 117 -11.42 -21.78 -1.16
N PHE A 118 -12.36 -21.41 -2.04
CA PHE A 118 -12.05 -20.62 -3.23
C PHE A 118 -11.95 -19.12 -2.90
N ASP A 119 -11.00 -18.44 -3.55
CA ASP A 119 -10.77 -17.02 -3.38
C ASP A 119 -11.86 -16.17 -4.06
N ASP A 120 -12.58 -15.40 -3.23
CA ASP A 120 -13.64 -14.49 -3.63
C ASP A 120 -13.15 -13.39 -4.59
N TRP A 121 -11.85 -13.04 -4.53
CA TRP A 121 -11.26 -12.09 -5.46
C TRP A 121 -11.44 -12.54 -6.91
N THR A 122 -11.29 -13.82 -7.22
CA THR A 122 -11.38 -14.31 -8.61
C THR A 122 -12.79 -14.22 -9.19
N GLU A 123 -13.83 -14.17 -8.34
CA GLU A 123 -15.24 -14.17 -8.76
C GLU A 123 -15.88 -12.78 -8.63
N ARG A 124 -15.77 -12.14 -7.47
CA ARG A 124 -16.52 -10.93 -7.14
C ARG A 124 -15.79 -9.64 -7.49
N SER A 125 -14.47 -9.66 -7.64
CA SER A 125 -13.71 -8.46 -8.03
C SER A 125 -14.20 -7.89 -9.38
N VAL A 126 -14.41 -8.77 -10.38
CA VAL A 126 -14.89 -8.40 -11.71
C VAL A 126 -16.36 -7.95 -11.68
N SER A 127 -17.15 -8.47 -10.73
CA SER A 127 -18.56 -8.11 -10.57
C SER A 127 -18.76 -6.79 -9.84
N ARG A 128 -17.77 -6.33 -9.07
CA ARG A 128 -17.80 -5.09 -8.27
C ARG A 128 -16.55 -4.21 -8.53
N PRO A 129 -16.30 -3.81 -9.79
CA PRO A 129 -15.16 -2.96 -10.12
C PRO A 129 -15.26 -1.57 -9.48
N ASP A 130 -16.47 -1.15 -9.07
CA ASP A 130 -16.71 0.08 -8.32
C ASP A 130 -15.96 0.10 -6.98
N LEU A 131 -15.94 -1.03 -6.25
CA LEU A 131 -15.26 -1.14 -4.97
C LEU A 131 -13.74 -1.14 -5.14
N ILE A 132 -13.24 -1.84 -6.17
CA ILE A 132 -11.81 -1.85 -6.49
C ILE A 132 -11.35 -0.46 -6.87
N LEU A 133 -12.13 0.24 -7.70
CA LEU A 133 -11.85 1.60 -8.10
C LEU A 133 -11.76 2.53 -6.88
N GLN A 134 -12.71 2.43 -5.96
CA GLN A 134 -12.70 3.23 -4.73
C GLN A 134 -11.50 2.89 -3.84
N ASP A 135 -11.19 1.60 -3.67
CA ASP A 135 -10.03 1.17 -2.91
C ASP A 135 -8.72 1.70 -3.51
N LEU A 136 -8.53 1.60 -4.82
CA LEU A 136 -7.33 2.12 -5.50
C LEU A 136 -7.21 3.64 -5.39
N ILE A 137 -8.32 4.38 -5.46
CA ILE A 137 -8.32 5.83 -5.25
C ILE A 137 -7.90 6.16 -3.81
N ALA A 138 -8.44 5.46 -2.82
CA ALA A 138 -8.09 5.66 -1.41
C ALA A 138 -6.63 5.31 -1.12
N ILE A 139 -6.10 4.24 -1.74
CA ILE A 139 -4.70 3.82 -1.60
C ILE A 139 -3.74 4.85 -2.17
N GLN A 140 -4.02 5.34 -3.38
CA GLN A 140 -3.19 6.32 -4.08
C GLN A 140 -3.27 7.70 -3.43
N TYR A 141 -4.47 8.12 -3.00
CA TYR A 141 -4.76 9.48 -2.56
C TYR A 141 -5.48 9.50 -1.20
N PRO A 142 -4.85 8.99 -0.12
CA PRO A 142 -5.49 8.80 1.17
C PRO A 142 -6.00 10.09 1.82
N VAL A 143 -5.50 11.25 1.41
CA VAL A 143 -5.93 12.57 1.91
C VAL A 143 -7.40 12.87 1.59
N TYR A 144 -7.96 12.34 0.50
CA TYR A 144 -9.36 12.57 0.13
C TYR A 144 -10.34 11.66 0.86
N GLN A 145 -9.85 10.50 1.33
CA GLN A 145 -10.66 9.48 1.99
C GLN A 145 -9.92 8.93 3.24
N PRO A 146 -9.58 9.79 4.21
CA PRO A 146 -8.67 9.41 5.32
C PRO A 146 -9.25 8.34 6.25
N ASN A 147 -10.58 8.20 6.29
CA ASN A 147 -11.30 7.25 7.12
C ASN A 147 -11.88 6.08 6.31
N TYR A 148 -11.51 5.96 5.03
CA TYR A 148 -11.99 4.88 4.20
C TYR A 148 -11.27 3.58 4.53
N VAL A 149 -12.05 2.51 4.65
CA VAL A 149 -11.55 1.16 4.87
C VAL A 149 -11.63 0.45 3.53
N VAL A 150 -10.47 0.03 3.04
CA VAL A 150 -10.33 -0.75 1.81
C VAL A 150 -11.03 -2.10 1.94
N ASN A 151 -11.72 -2.53 0.88
CA ASN A 151 -12.53 -3.74 0.89
C ASN A 151 -11.74 -4.97 0.43
N TRP A 152 -10.94 -4.80 -0.63
CA TRP A 152 -10.27 -5.89 -1.32
C TRP A 152 -8.78 -5.96 -1.06
N PHE A 153 -8.16 -4.94 -0.46
CA PHE A 153 -6.70 -4.86 -0.34
C PHE A 153 -6.24 -4.70 1.10
N ASP A 154 -5.42 -5.64 1.57
CA ASP A 154 -4.84 -5.59 2.89
C ASP A 154 -3.58 -4.75 2.78
N LYS A 155 -3.36 -3.84 3.73
CA LYS A 155 -2.15 -3.03 3.80
C LYS A 155 -0.98 -3.85 4.37
N PHE A 156 -0.59 -4.85 3.59
CA PHE A 156 0.22 -5.99 4.00
C PHE A 156 1.56 -5.62 4.64
N ALA A 157 2.26 -4.60 4.12
CA ALA A 157 3.50 -4.12 4.73
C ALA A 157 3.32 -3.33 6.05
N GLU A 158 2.09 -2.98 6.43
CA GLU A 158 1.77 -2.33 7.71
C GLU A 158 1.27 -3.32 8.76
N THR A 159 0.41 -4.26 8.36
CA THR A 159 -0.22 -5.23 9.27
C THR A 159 0.61 -6.50 9.49
N GLY A 160 1.46 -6.88 8.54
CA GLY A 160 2.42 -7.99 8.66
C GLY A 160 1.83 -9.39 8.43
N ASP A 161 0.53 -9.57 8.69
CA ASP A 161 -0.17 -10.85 8.62
C ASP A 161 -1.33 -10.81 7.64
N ASN A 162 -1.59 -11.94 6.98
CA ASN A 162 -2.74 -12.13 6.10
C ASN A 162 -4.03 -12.25 6.93
N VAL A 163 -5.04 -11.46 6.61
CA VAL A 163 -6.37 -11.63 7.18
C VAL A 163 -7.09 -12.70 6.34
N VAL A 164 -6.88 -13.98 6.65
CA VAL A 164 -7.71 -15.04 6.09
C VAL A 164 -9.06 -14.99 6.79
N ILE A 165 -10.10 -14.69 6.02
CA ILE A 165 -11.48 -14.64 6.52
C ILE A 165 -12.15 -15.88 6.00
N SER A 166 -12.20 -16.87 6.89
CA SER A 166 -12.98 -18.08 6.72
C SER A 166 -14.46 -17.78 6.96
N THR A 167 -15.34 -18.60 6.40
CA THR A 167 -16.78 -18.32 6.35
C THR A 167 -17.48 -18.32 7.71
N ASP A 168 -16.86 -18.87 8.73
CA ASP A 168 -17.25 -18.76 10.14
C ASP A 168 -17.05 -17.35 10.72
N LYS A 169 -16.32 -16.47 10.03
CA LYS A 169 -16.18 -15.04 10.36
C LYS A 169 -17.07 -14.13 9.53
N CYS A 170 -17.89 -14.67 8.63
CA CYS A 170 -18.84 -13.89 7.81
C CYS A 170 -20.11 -13.44 8.57
N ASP A 171 -20.26 -13.81 9.85
CA ASP A 171 -21.36 -13.35 10.71
C ASP A 171 -21.16 -11.90 11.20
N ASP A 172 -20.03 -11.27 10.88
CA ASP A 172 -19.87 -9.84 11.09
C ASP A 172 -20.65 -9.07 10.01
N SER A 173 -21.84 -8.60 10.40
CA SER A 173 -22.72 -7.74 9.59
C SER A 173 -22.07 -6.46 9.04
N THR A 174 -20.83 -6.14 9.44
CA THR A 174 -20.05 -5.01 8.94
C THR A 174 -18.99 -5.41 7.91
N PHE A 175 -18.75 -6.70 7.70
CA PHE A 175 -17.68 -7.19 6.84
C PHE A 175 -18.10 -7.22 5.36
N GLY A 176 -17.38 -6.49 4.50
CA GLY A 176 -17.61 -6.48 3.05
C GLY A 176 -18.89 -5.77 2.60
N LEU A 177 -19.64 -5.15 3.51
CA LEU A 177 -20.65 -4.17 3.13
C LEU A 177 -19.92 -2.83 2.94
N PRO A 178 -19.85 -2.29 1.71
CA PRO A 178 -19.39 -0.92 1.55
C PRO A 178 -20.24 -0.05 2.48
N LYS A 179 -19.64 0.89 3.19
CA LYS A 179 -20.42 1.99 3.77
C LYS A 179 -21.13 2.66 2.59
N THR A 180 -22.38 2.28 2.34
CA THR A 180 -23.21 2.80 1.24
C THR A 180 -23.62 4.25 1.47
N ASP A 181 -23.26 4.81 2.62
CA ASP A 181 -23.38 6.24 2.87
C ASP A 181 -22.21 6.97 2.19
N PHE A 182 -22.36 7.20 0.88
CA PHE A 182 -21.49 8.11 0.13
C PHE A 182 -21.59 9.57 0.62
N GLY A 183 -22.44 9.84 1.63
CA GLY A 183 -22.69 11.17 2.14
C GLY A 183 -23.25 12.11 1.06
N THR A 184 -23.31 13.40 1.40
CA THR A 184 -23.60 14.43 0.41
C THR A 184 -22.32 14.75 -0.38
N CYS A 185 -22.33 14.48 -1.69
CA CYS A 185 -21.24 14.83 -2.59
C CYS A 185 -21.13 16.35 -2.78
N THR A 186 -20.21 17.00 -2.08
CA THR A 186 -19.75 18.34 -2.49
C THR A 186 -18.68 18.18 -3.57
N SER A 187 -18.93 18.75 -4.76
CA SER A 187 -17.93 18.78 -5.83
C SER A 187 -16.69 19.53 -5.34
N LYS A 188 -15.61 18.80 -5.11
CA LYS A 188 -14.26 19.35 -4.92
C LYS A 188 -13.42 18.91 -6.11
N ASP A 189 -12.53 19.80 -6.55
CA ASP A 189 -11.55 19.42 -7.56
C ASP A 189 -10.65 18.32 -7.00
N PHE A 190 -10.61 17.18 -7.70
CA PHE A 190 -9.75 16.06 -7.37
C PHE A 190 -8.47 16.19 -8.19
N LEU A 191 -7.42 16.73 -7.56
CA LEU A 191 -6.13 17.03 -8.20
C LEU A 191 -5.03 16.04 -7.78
N GLY A 192 -5.41 14.89 -7.21
CA GLY A 192 -4.47 13.97 -6.57
C GLY A 192 -3.92 14.50 -5.25
N ASP A 193 -2.94 13.82 -4.65
CA ASP A 193 -2.32 14.20 -3.38
C ASP A 193 -1.22 15.27 -3.56
N GLY A 194 -1.02 15.72 -4.79
CA GLY A 194 0.00 16.70 -5.15
C GLY A 194 1.43 16.16 -5.07
N LYS A 195 1.62 14.85 -4.86
CA LYS A 195 2.93 14.21 -4.82
C LYS A 195 3.20 13.49 -6.13
N ASN A 196 4.46 13.37 -6.54
CA ASN A 196 4.84 12.55 -7.68
C ASN A 196 5.06 11.07 -7.29
N ASP A 197 5.50 10.28 -8.27
CA ASP A 197 5.90 8.86 -8.11
C ASP A 197 7.17 8.65 -7.28
N ASN A 198 7.93 9.72 -7.00
CA ASN A 198 9.05 9.71 -6.05
C ASN A 198 8.64 10.16 -4.65
N GLY A 199 7.39 10.60 -4.46
CA GLY A 199 6.85 11.06 -3.18
C GLY A 199 7.05 12.54 -2.91
N ASP A 200 7.68 13.26 -3.83
CA ASP A 200 7.95 14.68 -3.72
C ASP A 200 6.66 15.47 -3.90
N GLN A 201 6.41 16.45 -3.03
CA GLN A 201 5.32 17.39 -3.22
C GLN A 201 5.63 18.29 -4.42
N ILE A 202 4.82 18.21 -5.47
CA ILE A 202 4.96 18.99 -6.70
C ILE A 202 3.81 19.99 -6.91
N ILE A 203 2.67 19.79 -6.24
CA ILE A 203 1.51 20.69 -6.27
C ILE A 203 1.00 20.87 -4.84
N ASN A 204 0.82 22.10 -4.38
CA ASN A 204 0.17 22.36 -3.10
C ASN A 204 -1.34 22.10 -3.22
N VAL A 205 -1.78 20.91 -2.85
CA VAL A 205 -3.21 20.58 -2.78
C VAL A 205 -3.73 21.07 -1.42
N GLY A 206 -4.49 22.16 -1.48
CA GLY A 206 -4.84 22.99 -0.34
C GLY A 206 -5.86 22.40 0.63
N ASN A 207 -5.44 22.39 1.89
CA ASN A 207 -6.21 22.38 3.13
C ASN A 207 -7.59 23.12 3.01
N PRO A 208 -8.73 22.50 3.38
CA PRO A 208 -10.06 23.12 3.29
C PRO A 208 -10.34 24.05 4.48
N GLY A 209 -9.47 25.05 4.70
CA GLY A 209 -9.62 26.00 5.80
C GLY A 209 -8.53 27.07 5.79
N GLY A 210 -8.80 28.18 5.12
CA GLY A 210 -7.94 29.36 5.13
C GLY A 210 -8.50 30.42 4.19
N ASN A 211 -9.37 31.27 4.72
CA ASN A 211 -9.91 32.44 4.04
C ASN A 211 -8.79 33.36 3.54
N ASN A 212 -9.08 33.98 2.38
CA ASN A 212 -8.38 35.08 1.73
C ASN A 212 -7.55 35.99 2.65
N SER A 213 -6.33 36.27 2.20
CA SER A 213 -5.95 37.68 2.03
C SER A 213 -5.49 37.86 0.59
N ASP A 214 -6.31 38.60 -0.17
CA ASP A 214 -5.80 39.44 -1.23
C ASP A 214 -4.70 40.30 -0.62
N ASP A 215 -3.49 40.25 -1.18
CA ASP A 215 -2.79 41.50 -1.37
C ASP A 215 -1.98 41.50 -2.66
N ASN A 216 -2.18 42.57 -3.39
CA ASN A 216 -1.70 42.82 -4.73
C ASN A 216 -0.18 42.97 -4.72
N ASN A 217 0.54 42.23 -5.56
CA ASN A 217 1.56 42.89 -6.35
C ASN A 217 1.85 42.23 -7.70
N LYS A 218 2.09 43.13 -8.64
CA LYS A 218 2.12 42.98 -10.09
C LYS A 218 3.25 42.09 -10.61
N ASP A 219 2.96 41.53 -11.78
CA ASP A 219 3.88 41.23 -12.88
C ASP A 219 5.05 40.28 -12.59
N LYS A 220 4.85 39.02 -12.97
CA LYS A 220 5.60 38.46 -14.11
C LYS A 220 4.86 37.27 -14.70
N LYS A 221 4.35 37.45 -15.92
CA LYS A 221 4.06 36.35 -16.83
C LYS A 221 5.36 35.58 -17.07
N THR A 222 5.49 34.39 -16.50
CA THR A 222 6.34 33.35 -17.06
C THR A 222 5.46 32.16 -17.40
N LYS A 223 5.01 32.18 -18.65
CA LYS A 223 4.57 31.03 -19.42
C LYS A 223 5.75 30.05 -19.44
N VAL A 224 5.68 28.98 -18.65
CA VAL A 224 6.75 27.96 -18.63
C VAL A 224 6.39 26.90 -19.66
N ASN A 225 7.05 26.98 -20.82
CA ASN A 225 7.16 25.87 -21.76
C ASN A 225 8.05 24.77 -21.14
N PRO A 226 7.89 23.51 -21.55
CA PRO A 226 8.65 22.38 -21.01
C PRO A 226 10.11 22.48 -21.45
N GLY A 227 11.01 22.33 -20.49
CA GLY A 227 12.45 22.36 -20.71
C GLY A 227 13.11 23.52 -19.99
N VAL A 228 13.65 23.26 -18.80
CA VAL A 228 15.00 23.65 -18.38
C VAL A 228 15.24 23.10 -16.97
N ILE A 229 16.35 22.38 -16.87
CA ILE A 229 17.02 21.84 -15.69
C ILE A 229 17.31 22.96 -14.70
N ILE A 230 16.98 22.77 -13.42
CA ILE A 230 17.52 23.56 -12.32
C ILE A 230 18.20 22.61 -11.34
N ALA A 231 19.53 22.68 -11.34
CA ALA A 231 20.41 22.14 -10.32
C ALA A 231 20.53 23.13 -9.13
N ILE A 232 21.24 22.68 -8.09
CA ILE A 232 21.79 23.42 -6.91
C ILE A 232 20.85 23.32 -5.68
N ALA A 233 21.28 22.94 -4.46
CA ALA A 233 22.60 22.65 -3.90
C ALA A 233 22.49 21.76 -2.65
N LEU A 234 23.54 20.95 -2.43
CA LEU A 234 23.93 20.43 -1.13
C LEU A 234 24.47 21.56 -0.24
N THR A 235 23.92 21.72 0.95
CA THR A 235 24.52 22.12 2.24
C THR A 235 23.34 22.42 3.16
N GLY A 236 23.16 21.90 4.37
CA GLY A 236 24.00 21.14 5.29
C GLY A 236 23.53 21.53 6.69
N SER A 237 23.53 20.54 7.60
CA SER A 237 23.81 20.70 9.03
C SER A 237 22.65 20.57 10.03
N LEU A 238 22.83 19.52 10.86
CA LEU A 238 22.71 19.51 12.32
C LEU A 238 21.38 19.97 12.94
N LEU A 239 20.47 19.03 13.20
CA LEU A 239 19.60 19.07 14.41
C LEU A 239 18.98 17.70 14.81
N ILE A 240 19.41 16.56 14.24
CA ILE A 240 18.71 15.28 14.43
C ILE A 240 19.33 14.36 15.51
N LEU A 241 20.52 14.67 16.03
CA LEU A 241 21.20 13.77 16.98
C LEU A 241 20.68 13.81 18.44
N GLY A 242 19.81 14.77 18.79
CA GLY A 242 19.27 14.89 20.16
C GLY A 242 17.98 14.09 20.43
N LEU A 243 17.12 13.91 19.42
CA LEU A 243 15.82 13.26 19.61
C LEU A 243 15.87 11.73 19.44
N GLY A 244 16.84 11.21 18.68
CA GLY A 244 16.98 9.78 18.43
C GLY A 244 17.39 8.98 19.67
N THR A 245 18.24 9.53 20.53
CA THR A 245 18.73 8.84 21.74
C THR A 245 17.66 8.75 22.82
N TRP A 246 16.76 9.74 22.94
CA TRP A 246 15.65 9.71 23.89
C TRP A 246 14.60 8.67 23.52
N LEU A 247 14.23 8.58 22.23
CA LEU A 247 13.29 7.55 21.73
C LEU A 247 13.85 6.13 21.91
N PHE A 248 15.15 5.93 21.70
CA PHE A 248 15.79 4.62 21.92
C PHE A 248 15.79 4.19 23.39
N VAL A 249 15.99 5.13 24.34
CA VAL A 249 15.95 4.84 25.79
C VAL A 249 14.53 4.51 26.25
N VAL A 250 13.52 5.23 25.77
CA VAL A 250 12.10 4.96 26.10
C VAL A 250 11.65 3.61 25.54
N ALA A 251 12.03 3.28 24.30
CA ALA A 251 11.74 1.98 23.70
C ALA A 251 12.36 0.83 24.52
N ARG A 252 13.64 0.96 24.92
CA ARG A 252 14.32 -0.10 25.70
C ARG A 252 13.69 -0.37 27.07
N ARG A 253 13.10 0.65 27.72
CA ARG A 253 12.42 0.48 29.01
C ARG A 253 11.13 -0.33 28.88
N LYS A 254 10.35 -0.08 27.82
CA LYS A 254 9.07 -0.79 27.56
C LYS A 254 9.28 -2.27 27.18
N TYR A 255 10.40 -2.62 26.53
CA TYR A 255 10.72 -4.02 26.22
C TYR A 255 11.09 -4.85 27.46
N ARG A 256 11.75 -4.27 28.48
CA ARG A 256 12.10 -5.03 29.70
C ARG A 256 10.88 -5.47 30.51
N GLU A 257 9.79 -4.73 30.50
CA GLU A 257 8.58 -5.07 31.27
C GLU A 257 7.79 -6.25 30.67
N ARG A 258 7.91 -6.51 29.36
CA ARG A 258 7.24 -7.66 28.71
C ARG A 258 7.92 -8.99 28.99
N PHE A 259 9.25 -9.01 29.13
CA PHE A 259 9.98 -10.26 29.39
C PHE A 259 9.95 -10.70 30.85
N VAL A 260 9.68 -9.79 31.80
CA VAL A 260 9.49 -10.18 33.21
C VAL A 260 8.16 -10.93 33.38
N LYS A 261 7.11 -10.54 32.66
CA LYS A 261 5.81 -11.24 32.71
C LYS A 261 5.81 -12.65 32.13
N LEU A 262 6.75 -12.99 31.24
CA LEU A 262 6.85 -14.34 30.66
C LEU A 262 7.66 -15.31 31.52
N ARG A 263 8.30 -14.84 32.60
CA ARG A 263 9.09 -15.70 33.49
C ARG A 263 8.27 -16.25 34.67
N ASP A 264 7.07 -15.72 34.91
CA ASP A 264 6.24 -16.06 36.07
C ASP A 264 5.08 -17.02 35.73
N GLU A 265 5.08 -17.64 34.55
CA GLU A 265 4.11 -18.71 34.27
C GLU A 265 4.54 -20.02 34.95
N PRO A 266 3.68 -20.64 35.78
CA PRO A 266 4.02 -21.88 36.47
C PRO A 266 4.14 -23.04 35.47
N VAL A 267 5.26 -23.75 35.56
CA VAL A 267 5.52 -24.99 34.80
C VAL A 267 4.45 -26.02 35.17
N VAL A 268 3.58 -26.34 34.21
CA VAL A 268 2.62 -27.46 34.33
C VAL A 268 3.41 -28.76 34.31
N GLN A 269 3.53 -29.42 35.47
CA GLN A 269 4.05 -30.78 35.54
C GLN A 269 2.99 -31.76 35.00
N MET A 270 3.28 -32.39 33.87
CA MET A 270 2.51 -33.53 33.39
C MET A 270 2.88 -34.77 34.21
N ASN A 271 1.94 -35.28 35.00
CA ASN A 271 2.07 -36.58 35.64
C ASN A 271 1.99 -37.68 34.58
N SER A 272 2.95 -38.60 34.63
CA SER A 272 3.00 -39.81 33.81
C SER A 272 1.80 -40.72 34.11
N VAL A 273 1.07 -41.10 33.07
CA VAL A 273 -0.01 -42.10 33.13
C VAL A 273 0.63 -43.49 33.23
N GLU A 274 0.40 -44.19 34.36
CA GLU A 274 0.68 -45.62 34.49
C GLU A 274 -0.30 -46.41 33.63
N VAL A 275 0.25 -47.22 32.71
CA VAL A 275 -0.50 -48.21 31.94
C VAL A 275 -0.67 -49.45 32.81
N LYS A 276 -1.92 -49.84 33.06
CA LYS A 276 -2.31 -51.15 33.60
C LYS A 276 -2.96 -51.98 32.51
#